data_AF-A0A4R5AID1-F1
#
_entry.id   AF-A0A4R5AID1-F1
#
_cell.length_a   1.000
_cell.length_b   1.000
_cell.length_c   1.000
_cell.angle_alpha   90.00
_cell.angle_beta   90.00
_cell.angle_gamma   90.00
#
_symmetry.space_group_name_H-M   'P 1'
#
loop_
_entity.id
_entity.type
_entity.pdbx_description
1 polymer ?
#
loop_
_entity_poly.entity_id
_entity_poly.type
_entity_poly.pdbx_seq_one_letter_code
_entity_poly.pdbx_strand_id
1 'polypeptide(L)'
;MALSEEEYAAVRAAAERVGMAVSAYAGTATVAMARRVDPPQWSPLTELMGEVMRAAGQARRIGINLNQAVAALHSSGHPTHALEQYARVAATSTQNIDELAEEIRRALHRFNASRLR
;
A
#
# COMPACT_ATOMS: atom_id res chain seq x y z
N MET A 1 -34.37 -4.68 13.03
CA MET A 1 -34.70 -4.61 11.60
C MET A 1 -33.55 -5.25 10.84
N ALA A 2 -33.81 -6.16 9.91
CA ALA A 2 -32.73 -6.76 9.10
C ALA A 2 -32.38 -5.81 7.95
N LEU A 3 -31.10 -5.78 7.55
CA LEU A 3 -30.65 -5.02 6.38
C LEU A 3 -31.27 -5.64 5.12
N SER A 4 -31.65 -4.79 4.17
CA SER A 4 -31.89 -5.23 2.80
C SER A 4 -30.59 -5.71 2.14
N GLU A 5 -30.69 -6.43 1.03
CA GLU A 5 -29.52 -6.89 0.27
C GLU A 5 -28.65 -5.72 -0.24
N GLU A 6 -29.29 -4.61 -0.64
CA GLU A 6 -28.57 -3.41 -1.08
C GLU A 6 -27.78 -2.77 0.07
N GLU A 7 -28.41 -2.63 1.24
CA GLU A 7 -27.74 -2.11 2.44
C GLU A 7 -26.62 -3.04 2.90
N TYR A 8 -26.84 -4.36 2.86
CA TYR A 8 -25.81 -5.34 3.19
C TYR A 8 -24.63 -5.28 2.22
N ALA A 9 -24.88 -5.16 0.92
CA ALA A 9 -23.84 -5.00 -0.09
C ALA A 9 -23.02 -3.72 0.12
N ALA A 10 -23.67 -2.61 0.47
CA ALA A 10 -22.99 -1.36 0.80
C ALA A 10 -22.08 -1.49 2.03
N VAL A 11 -22.57 -2.14 3.10
CA VAL A 11 -21.78 -2.40 4.31
C VAL A 11 -20.61 -3.34 4.02
N ARG A 12 -20.82 -4.39 3.22
CA ARG A 12 -19.75 -5.30 2.79
C ARG A 12 -18.66 -4.57 2.02
N ALA A 13 -19.03 -3.76 1.03
CA ALA A 13 -18.06 -2.99 0.24
C ALA A 13 -17.28 -2.00 1.12
N ALA A 14 -17.93 -1.38 2.11
CA ALA A 14 -17.25 -0.50 3.07
C ALA A 14 -16.26 -1.26 3.95
N ALA A 15 -16.64 -2.44 4.45
CA ALA A 15 -15.76 -3.31 5.23
C ALA A 15 -14.54 -3.77 4.41
N GLU A 16 -14.73 -4.16 3.15
CA GLU A 16 -13.65 -4.54 2.23
C GLU A 16 -12.65 -3.40 2.02
N ARG A 17 -13.13 -2.17 1.81
CA ARG A 17 -12.26 -0.99 1.61
C ARG A 17 -11.33 -0.70 2.78
N VAL A 18 -11.70 -1.10 4.00
CA VAL A 18 -10.88 -0.92 5.21
C VAL A 18 -10.27 -2.24 5.72
N GLY A 19 -10.37 -3.33 4.96
CA GLY A 19 -9.76 -4.62 5.29
C GLY A 19 -10.37 -5.31 6.51
N MET A 20 -11.66 -5.11 6.77
CA MET A 20 -12.35 -5.67 7.94
C MET A 20 -13.38 -6.73 7.54
N ALA A 21 -13.65 -7.68 8.43
CA ALA A 21 -14.84 -8.53 8.33
C ALA A 21 -16.12 -7.67 8.47
N VAL A 22 -17.17 -8.03 7.72
CA VAL A 22 -18.43 -7.26 7.67
C VAL A 22 -19.03 -7.01 9.06
N SER A 23 -19.07 -8.04 9.90
CA SER A 23 -19.59 -7.95 11.28
C SER A 23 -18.74 -7.05 12.18
N ALA A 24 -17.42 -7.12 12.05
CA ALA A 24 -16.49 -6.27 12.80
C ALA A 24 -16.60 -4.80 12.38
N TYR A 25 -16.71 -4.54 11.08
CA TYR A 25 -16.93 -3.19 10.55
C TYR A 25 -18.25 -2.61 11.05
N ALA A 26 -19.35 -3.36 10.93
CA ALA A 26 -20.67 -2.93 11.39
C ALA A 26 -20.67 -2.58 12.88
N GLY A 27 -20.13 -3.47 13.73
CA GLY A 27 -20.03 -3.23 15.17
C GLY A 27 -19.18 -2.00 15.51
N THR A 28 -18.04 -1.84 14.85
CA THR A 28 -17.12 -0.70 15.07
C THR A 28 -17.76 0.62 14.62
N ALA A 29 -18.40 0.63 13.45
CA ALA A 29 -19.10 1.81 12.93
C ALA A 29 -20.26 2.22 13.86
N THR A 30 -21.05 1.26 14.37
CA THR A 30 -22.12 1.54 15.34
C THR A 30 -21.58 2.15 16.63
N VAL A 31 -20.49 1.61 17.19
CA VAL A 31 -19.86 2.16 18.41
C VAL A 31 -19.29 3.56 18.16
N ALA A 32 -18.65 3.79 17.02
CA ALA A 32 -18.12 5.10 16.64
C ALA A 32 -19.23 6.16 16.56
N MET A 33 -20.35 5.82 15.92
CA MET A 33 -21.54 6.68 15.85
C MET A 33 -22.10 6.99 17.24
N ALA A 34 -22.22 5.99 18.12
CA ALA A 34 -22.68 6.20 19.49
C ALA A 34 -21.75 7.12 20.30
N ARG A 35 -20.44 7.08 20.01
CA ARG A 35 -19.42 7.93 20.63
C ARG A 35 -19.25 9.30 19.97
N ARG A 36 -19.98 9.58 18.88
CA ARG A 36 -19.82 10.79 18.06
C ARG A 36 -18.38 11.01 17.57
N VAL A 37 -17.73 9.91 17.19
CA VAL A 37 -16.43 9.92 16.53
C VAL A 37 -16.58 9.35 15.12
N ASP A 38 -15.61 9.64 14.27
CA ASP A 38 -15.62 9.13 12.91
C ASP A 38 -15.56 7.59 12.90
N PRO A 39 -16.43 6.91 12.13
CA PRO A 39 -16.34 5.47 11.92
C PRO A 39 -15.06 5.13 11.13
N PRO A 40 -14.68 3.84 11.04
CA PRO A 40 -13.58 3.43 10.16
C PRO A 40 -13.84 3.89 8.73
N GLN A 41 -12.99 4.79 8.23
CA GLN A 41 -13.16 5.39 6.91
C GLN A 41 -12.12 4.83 5.96
N TRP A 42 -12.53 4.56 4.73
CA TRP A 42 -11.57 4.51 3.64
C TRP A 42 -11.02 5.93 3.44
N SER A 43 -9.71 6.08 3.54
CA SER A 43 -9.01 7.30 3.16
C SER A 43 -8.11 6.99 1.96
N PRO A 44 -8.04 7.90 0.96
CA PRO A 44 -7.05 7.82 -0.10
C PRO A 44 -5.62 7.64 0.42
N LEU A 45 -5.33 8.16 1.62
CA LEU A 45 -4.02 8.00 2.26
C LEU A 45 -3.75 6.57 2.71
N THR A 46 -4.78 5.84 3.18
CA THR A 46 -4.66 4.43 3.59
C THR A 46 -4.44 3.49 2.40
N GLU A 47 -5.12 3.73 1.28
CA GLU A 47 -4.91 2.96 0.05
C GLU A 47 -3.49 3.16 -0.49
N LEU A 48 -3.09 4.42 -0.58
CA LEU A 48 -1.76 4.85 -0.98
C LEU A 48 -0.67 4.30 -0.06
N MET A 49 -0.91 4.24 1.25
CA MET A 49 -0.01 3.58 2.21
C MET A 49 0.14 2.08 1.90
N GLY A 50 -0.94 1.41 1.49
CA GLY A 50 -0.90 0.02 1.04
C GLY A 50 -0.02 -0.16 -0.21
N GLU A 51 -0.07 0.77 -1.15
CA GLU A 51 0.82 0.79 -2.32
C GLU A 51 2.28 0.99 -1.93
N VAL A 52 2.56 1.91 -1.01
CA VAL A 52 3.91 2.16 -0.46
C VAL A 52 4.48 0.91 0.17
N MET A 53 3.70 0.22 1.01
CA MET A 53 4.15 -1.01 1.66
C MET A 53 4.48 -2.11 0.66
N ARG A 54 3.70 -2.24 -0.43
CA ARG A 54 3.98 -3.19 -1.52
C ARG A 54 5.29 -2.84 -2.24
N ALA A 55 5.46 -1.58 -2.61
CA ALA A 55 6.68 -1.10 -3.27
C ALA A 55 7.93 -1.29 -2.39
N ALA A 56 7.83 -1.00 -1.09
CA ALA A 56 8.90 -1.25 -0.12
C ALA A 56 9.26 -2.74 0.00
N GLY A 57 8.26 -3.62 -0.05
CA GLY A 57 8.48 -5.07 -0.09
C GLY A 57 9.20 -5.54 -1.35
N GLN A 58 8.87 -4.96 -2.52
CA GLN A 58 9.55 -5.24 -3.78
C GLN A 58 11.01 -4.78 -3.73
N ALA A 59 11.26 -3.55 -3.26
CA ALA A 59 12.60 -2.98 -3.10
C ALA A 59 13.51 -3.87 -2.24
N ARG A 60 13.00 -4.32 -1.08
CA ARG A 60 13.74 -5.17 -0.15
C ARG A 60 14.21 -6.48 -0.81
N ARG A 61 13.32 -7.15 -1.54
CA ARG A 61 13.68 -8.41 -2.23
C ARG A 61 14.76 -8.20 -3.27
N ILE A 62 14.71 -7.07 -3.98
CA ILE A 62 15.71 -6.77 -5.00
C ILE A 62 17.07 -6.48 -4.38
N GLY A 63 17.11 -5.72 -3.29
CA GLY A 63 18.34 -5.52 -2.52
C GLY A 63 18.94 -6.84 -2.02
N ILE A 64 18.09 -7.77 -1.54
CA ILE A 64 18.53 -9.11 -1.14
C ILE A 64 19.15 -9.88 -2.32
N ASN A 65 18.47 -9.91 -3.48
CA ASN A 65 18.98 -10.61 -4.67
C ASN A 65 20.29 -10.00 -5.18
N LEU A 66 20.42 -8.67 -5.15
CA LEU A 66 21.65 -7.99 -5.55
C LEU A 66 22.81 -8.32 -4.60
N ASN A 67 22.57 -8.30 -3.28
CA ASN A 67 23.57 -8.69 -2.30
C ASN A 67 24.04 -10.14 -2.50
N GLN A 68 23.14 -11.06 -2.84
CA GLN A 68 23.49 -12.44 -3.17
C GLN A 68 24.37 -12.52 -4.43
N ALA A 69 24.04 -11.77 -5.46
CA ALA A 69 24.83 -11.73 -6.70
C ALA A 69 26.22 -11.12 -6.49
N VAL A 70 26.35 -10.09 -5.66
CA VAL A 70 27.64 -9.52 -5.25
C VAL A 70 28.46 -10.53 -4.44
N ALA A 71 27.84 -11.25 -3.50
CA ALA A 71 28.52 -12.30 -2.75
C ALA A 71 29.03 -13.44 -3.67
N ALA A 72 28.23 -13.81 -4.68
CA ALA A 72 28.64 -14.77 -5.70
C ALA A 72 29.78 -14.26 -6.58
N LEU A 73 29.81 -12.96 -6.91
CA LEU A 73 30.92 -12.32 -7.61
C LEU A 73 32.21 -12.36 -6.77
N HIS A 74 32.14 -11.97 -5.49
CA HIS A 74 33.30 -12.01 -4.60
C HIS A 74 33.89 -13.41 -4.42
N SER A 75 33.05 -14.46 -4.48
CA SER A 75 33.51 -15.85 -4.35
C SER A 75 34.01 -16.47 -5.67
N SER A 76 33.48 -16.06 -6.82
CA SER A 76 33.81 -16.65 -8.13
C SER A 76 34.80 -15.82 -8.98
N GLY A 77 35.04 -14.56 -8.61
CA GLY A 77 35.98 -13.64 -9.28
C GLY A 77 35.53 -13.12 -10.65
N HIS A 78 34.37 -13.56 -11.17
CA HIS A 78 33.86 -13.17 -12.48
C HIS A 78 32.44 -12.61 -12.40
N PRO A 79 32.12 -11.50 -13.09
CA PRO A 79 30.75 -10.99 -13.19
C PRO A 79 29.82 -12.07 -13.72
N THR A 80 28.77 -12.39 -12.96
CA THR A 80 27.73 -13.30 -13.44
C THR A 80 26.73 -12.52 -14.29
N HIS A 81 26.22 -13.13 -15.37
CA HIS A 81 25.13 -12.55 -16.16
C HIS A 81 23.88 -12.20 -15.31
N ALA A 82 23.71 -12.90 -14.18
CA ALA A 82 22.70 -12.59 -13.18
C ALA A 82 22.88 -11.20 -12.54
N LEU A 83 24.11 -10.73 -12.35
CA LEU A 83 24.40 -9.43 -11.73
C LEU A 83 23.85 -8.26 -12.56
N GLU A 84 24.07 -8.28 -13.88
CA GLU A 84 23.55 -7.25 -14.79
C GLU A 84 22.01 -7.25 -14.84
N GLN A 85 21.40 -8.45 -14.84
CA GLN A 85 19.96 -8.59 -14.80
C GLN A 85 19.36 -8.06 -13.49
N TYR A 86 19.96 -8.39 -12.35
CA TYR A 86 19.50 -7.89 -11.05
C TYR A 86 19.72 -6.38 -10.90
N ALA A 87 20.82 -5.83 -11.40
CA ALA A 87 21.06 -4.40 -11.41
C ALA A 87 19.99 -3.64 -12.24
N ARG A 88 19.59 -4.19 -13.39
CA ARG A 88 18.53 -3.62 -14.23
C ARG A 88 17.17 -3.63 -13.52
N VAL A 89 16.80 -4.76 -12.91
CA VAL A 89 15.56 -4.89 -12.13
C VAL A 89 15.57 -3.95 -10.92
N ALA A 90 16.72 -3.76 -10.27
CA ALA A 90 16.89 -2.80 -9.19
C ALA A 90 16.65 -1.36 -9.67
N ALA A 91 17.29 -0.95 -10.77
CA ALA A 91 17.12 0.38 -11.34
C ALA A 91 15.64 0.68 -11.68
N THR A 92 14.95 -0.23 -12.37
CA THR A 92 13.53 -0.07 -12.70
C THR A 92 12.65 0.00 -11.44
N SER A 93 12.96 -0.79 -10.41
CA SER A 93 12.14 -0.79 -9.20
C SER A 93 12.36 0.44 -8.34
N THR A 94 13.58 1.01 -8.32
CA THR A 94 13.84 2.31 -7.71
C THR A 94 13.04 3.42 -8.42
N GLN A 95 13.01 3.41 -9.76
CA GLN A 95 12.17 4.35 -10.52
C GLN A 95 10.69 4.25 -10.15
N ASN A 96 10.15 3.03 -10.05
CA ASN A 96 8.73 2.84 -9.66
C ASN A 96 8.45 3.38 -8.24
N ILE A 97 9.42 3.32 -7.32
CA ILE A 97 9.28 3.88 -5.97
C ILE A 97 9.28 5.40 -6.01
N ASP A 98 10.13 6.01 -6.84
CA ASP A 98 10.18 7.47 -7.02
C ASP A 98 8.87 8.00 -7.63
N GLU A 99 8.30 7.28 -8.61
CA GLU A 99 7.00 7.60 -9.20
C GLU A 99 5.88 7.55 -8.16
N LEU A 100 5.84 6.49 -7.36
CA LEU A 100 4.86 6.35 -6.28
C LEU A 100 5.03 7.46 -5.22
N ALA A 101 6.26 7.83 -4.87
CA ALA A 101 6.53 8.93 -3.95
C ALA A 101 5.96 10.27 -4.48
N GLU A 102 6.07 10.50 -5.78
CA GLU A 102 5.52 11.68 -6.44
C GLU A 102 3.98 11.66 -6.50
N GLU A 103 3.36 10.50 -6.68
CA GLU A 103 1.91 10.34 -6.57
C GLU A 103 1.39 10.64 -5.16
N ILE A 104 2.09 10.15 -4.13
CA ILE A 104 1.80 10.46 -2.73
C ILE A 104 1.85 11.95 -2.47
N ARG A 105 2.93 12.61 -2.89
CA ARG A 105 3.12 14.04 -2.72
C ARG A 105 1.96 14.83 -3.34
N ARG A 106 1.55 14.46 -4.55
CA ARG A 106 0.41 15.08 -5.26
C ARG A 106 -0.92 14.83 -4.52
N ALA A 107 -1.15 13.63 -4.01
CA ALA A 107 -2.35 13.29 -3.26
C ALA A 107 -2.45 14.10 -1.95
N LEU A 108 -1.35 14.19 -1.19
CA LEU A 108 -1.27 14.99 0.04
C LEU A 108 -1.51 16.48 -0.24
N HIS A 109 -0.96 17.01 -1.32
CA HIS A 109 -1.20 18.40 -1.71
C HIS A 109 -2.68 18.66 -2.03
N ARG A 110 -3.34 17.77 -2.78
CA ARG A 110 -4.78 17.89 -3.08
C ARG A 110 -5.63 17.81 -1.81
N PHE A 111 -5.33 16.86 -0.93
CA PHE A 111 -6.03 16.69 0.34
C PHE A 111 -5.93 17.95 1.22
N ASN A 112 -4.74 18.52 1.37
CA ASN A 112 -4.54 19.76 2.12
C ASN A 112 -5.29 20.95 1.50
N ALA A 113 -5.30 21.06 0.17
CA ALA A 113 -6.03 22.11 -0.53
C ALA A 113 -7.56 21.99 -0.39
N SER A 114 -8.11 20.78 -0.26
CA SER A 114 -9.54 20.56 0.01
C SER A 114 -9.95 20.86 1.46
N ARG A 115 -9.02 20.80 2.41
CA ARG A 115 -9.28 21.05 3.84
C ARG A 115 -9.32 22.54 4.22
N LEU A 116 -8.86 23.41 3.32
CA LEU A 116 -8.79 24.86 3.50
C LEU A 116 -9.95 25.61 2.81
N ARG A 117 -10.95 24.88 2.29
CA ARG A 117 -12.15 25.42 1.66
C ARG A 117 -13.38 25.14 2.51
#